data_AF-A0A5N9DX71-F1
#
_entry.id   AF-A0A5N9DX71-F1
#
_cell.length_a   1.000
_cell.length_b   1.000
_cell.length_c   1.000
_cell.angle_alpha   90.00
_cell.angle_beta   90.00
_cell.angle_gamma   90.00
#
_symmetry.space_group_name_H-M   'P 1'
#
loop_
_entity.id
_entity.type
_entity.pdbx_description
1 polymer ?
#
loop_
_entity_poly.entity_id
_entity_poly.type
_entity_poly.pdbx_seq_one_letter_code
_entity_poly.pdbx_strand_id
1 'polypeptide(L)' 'MQLYLIPHRTGDERLLIPGWAGELSDHEVEFIQERLRLSRRLSRKWGIINWGYSEQGIRQVALLGITG' A
#
# COMPACT_ATOMS: atom_id res chain seq x y z
N MET A 1 -4.09 -12.05 27.46
CA MET A 1 -3.76 -12.89 26.30
C MET A 1 -3.22 -11.98 25.21
N GLN A 2 -1.90 -11.90 25.07
CA GLN A 2 -1.26 -11.17 23.98
C GLN A 2 -1.24 -12.09 22.75
N LEU A 3 -2.09 -11.77 21.77
CA LEU A 3 -1.97 -12.32 20.44
C LEU A 3 -0.70 -11.74 19.82
N TYR A 4 0.39 -12.49 19.89
CA TYR A 4 1.52 -12.33 18.98
C TYR A 4 0.98 -12.62 17.57
N LEU A 5 0.51 -11.57 16.88
CA LEU A 5 0.21 -11.64 15.46
C LEU A 5 1.51 -12.05 14.77
N ILE A 6 1.51 -13.27 14.24
CA ILE A 6 2.48 -13.77 13.28
C ILE A 6 2.73 -12.65 12.25
N PRO A 7 3.99 -12.29 11.95
CA PRO A 7 4.25 -11.27 10.95
C PRO A 7 3.55 -11.75 9.68
N HIS A 8 2.59 -10.96 9.18
CA HIS A 8 1.87 -11.27 7.94
C HIS A 8 2.91 -11.38 6.82
N ARG A 9 3.51 -12.57 6.63
CA ARG A 9 4.51 -12.85 5.59
C ARG A 9 3.92 -12.72 4.18
N THR A 10 2.64 -12.45 4.08
CA THR A 10 1.97 -12.02 2.86
C THR A 10 0.83 -11.10 3.31
N GLY A 11 1.07 -9.79 3.40
CA GLY A 11 -0.03 -8.84 3.50
C GLY A 11 -1.04 -9.09 2.38
N ASP A 12 -2.32 -8.82 2.63
CA ASP A 12 -3.40 -9.09 1.66
C ASP A 12 -3.04 -8.43 0.33
N GLU A 13 -2.85 -9.24 -0.73
CA GLU A 13 -2.43 -8.73 -2.04
C GLU A 13 -3.46 -7.78 -2.66
N ARG A 14 -4.71 -7.81 -2.19
CA ARG A 14 -5.76 -6.87 -2.59
C ARG A 14 -5.42 -5.44 -2.18
N LEU A 15 -4.62 -5.26 -1.11
CA LEU A 15 -4.07 -3.96 -0.71
C LEU A 15 -3.19 -3.34 -1.80
N LEU A 16 -2.70 -4.12 -2.77
CA LEU A 16 -1.89 -3.65 -3.90
C LEU A 16 -2.76 -3.24 -5.12
N ILE A 17 -4.08 -3.21 -4.95
CA ILE A 17 -5.05 -2.69 -5.93
C ILE A 17 -5.42 -1.26 -5.49
N PRO A 18 -5.05 -0.23 -6.27
CA PRO A 18 -5.49 1.14 -6.01
C PRO A 18 -7.01 1.22 -5.85
N GLY A 19 -7.48 1.97 -4.85
CA GLY A 19 -8.91 2.20 -4.60
C GLY A 19 -9.66 1.05 -3.93
N TRP A 20 -8.98 -0.06 -3.58
CA TRP A 20 -9.65 -1.21 -2.96
C TRP A 20 -9.72 -1.11 -1.43
N ALA A 21 -8.64 -0.68 -0.80
CA ALA A 21 -8.46 -0.85 0.64
C ALA A 21 -9.23 0.17 1.51
N GLY A 22 -9.62 1.32 0.94
CA GLY A 22 -10.26 2.39 1.73
C GLY A 22 -9.27 3.03 2.71
N GLU A 23 -9.62 3.05 3.99
CA GLU A 23 -8.74 3.54 5.06
C GLU A 23 -7.72 2.46 5.48
N LEU A 24 -6.43 2.81 5.42
CA LEU A 24 -5.33 1.92 5.75
C LEU A 24 -4.82 2.15 7.18
N SER A 25 -4.60 1.07 7.91
CA SER A 25 -3.76 1.07 9.13
C SER A 25 -2.29 1.30 8.80
N ASP A 26 -1.50 1.69 9.81
CA ASP A 26 -0.05 1.96 9.65
C ASP A 26 0.71 0.74 9.11
N HIS A 27 0.35 -0.47 9.55
CA HIS A 27 0.96 -1.72 9.07
C HIS A 27 0.65 -2.01 7.60
N GLU A 28 -0.56 -1.69 7.14
CA GLU A 28 -0.94 -1.87 5.73
C GLU A 28 -0.25 -0.85 4.83
N VAL A 29 -0.07 0.38 5.32
CA VAL A 29 0.75 1.39 4.64
C VAL A 29 2.18 0.89 4.50
N GLU A 30 2.80 0.39 5.57
CA GLU A 30 4.17 -0.15 5.54
C GLU A 30 4.30 -1.30 4.53
N PHE A 31 3.37 -2.24 4.54
CA PHE A 31 3.31 -3.32 3.57
C PHE A 31 3.25 -2.80 2.12
N ILE A 32 2.34 -1.87 1.82
CA ILE A 32 2.21 -1.29 0.48
C ILE A 32 3.49 -0.54 0.09
N GLN A 33 4.07 0.24 1.00
CA GLN A 33 5.33 0.96 0.78
C GLN A 33 6.47 0.02 0.39
N GLU A 34 6.66 -1.08 1.11
CA GLU A 34 7.68 -2.09 0.78
C GLU A 34 7.45 -2.68 -0.60
N ARG A 35 6.22 -3.08 -0.92
CA ARG A 35 5.89 -3.70 -2.21
C ARG A 35 6.07 -2.73 -3.38
N LEU A 36 5.73 -1.46 -3.18
CA LEU A 36 5.96 -0.41 -4.17
C LEU A 36 7.46 -0.17 -4.40
N ARG A 37 8.27 -0.10 -3.34
CA ARG A 37 9.74 0.04 -3.46
C ARG A 37 10.38 -1.11 -4.24
N LEU A 38 9.87 -2.34 -4.05
CA LEU A 38 10.39 -3.53 -4.70
C LEU A 38 9.90 -3.72 -6.15
N SER A 39 8.83 -3.05 -6.58
CA SER A 39 8.21 -3.30 -7.88
C SER A 39 7.89 -2.03 -8.64
N ARG A 40 8.76 -1.67 -9.60
CA ARG A 40 8.53 -0.55 -10.54
C ARG A 40 7.19 -0.65 -11.28
N ARG A 41 6.75 -1.87 -11.62
CA ARG A 41 5.45 -2.09 -12.27
C ARG A 41 4.31 -1.71 -11.33
N LEU A 42 4.41 -2.07 -10.05
CA LEU A 42 3.42 -1.70 -9.06
C LEU A 42 3.44 -0.19 -8.79
N SER A 43 4.60 0.44 -8.66
CA SER A 43 4.70 1.89 -8.49
C SER A 43 4.02 2.66 -9.63
N ARG A 44 4.21 2.22 -10.88
CA ARG A 44 3.48 2.76 -12.04
C ARG A 44 1.98 2.51 -11.93
N LYS A 45 1.56 1.30 -11.54
CA LYS A 45 0.14 0.96 -11.29
C LYS A 45 -0.47 1.83 -10.18
N TRP A 46 0.34 2.38 -9.29
CA TRP A 46 -0.04 3.29 -8.21
C TRP A 46 0.18 4.78 -8.54
N GLY A 47 0.64 5.11 -9.75
CA GLY A 47 0.88 6.50 -10.16
C GLY A 47 2.08 7.16 -9.44
N ILE A 48 2.86 6.40 -8.68
CA ILE A 48 3.98 6.89 -7.89
C ILE A 48 5.26 6.67 -8.69
N ILE A 49 5.73 7.71 -9.39
CA ILE A 49 6.77 7.57 -10.42
C ILE A 49 8.13 8.15 -10.01
N ASN A 50 8.21 9.10 -9.06
CA ASN A 50 9.51 9.72 -8.79
C ASN A 50 9.87 10.11 -7.36
N TRP A 51 9.01 10.55 -6.45
CA TRP A 51 9.47 10.83 -5.07
C TRP A 51 8.34 10.89 -4.05
N GLY A 52 8.27 9.84 -3.25
CA GLY A 52 7.42 9.81 -2.08
C GLY A 52 6.46 8.65 -2.21
N TYR A 53 6.93 7.48 -1.79
CA TYR A 53 6.07 6.50 -1.15
C TYR A 53 5.55 7.10 0.18
N SER A 54 5.04 8.33 0.15
CA SER A 54 4.56 9.04 1.30
C SER A 54 3.30 8.33 1.75
N GLU A 55 3.18 8.16 3.06
CA GLU A 55 2.01 7.56 3.68
C GLU A 55 0.72 8.24 3.21
N GLN A 56 0.72 9.57 3.13
CA GLN A 56 -0.43 10.35 2.64
C GLN A 56 -0.79 10.00 1.20
N GLY A 57 0.19 9.89 0.29
CA GLY A 57 -0.06 9.53 -1.11
C GLY A 57 -0.60 8.11 -1.25
N ILE A 58 -0.05 7.17 -0.47
CA ILE A 58 -0.52 5.78 -0.46
C ILE A 58 -1.94 5.68 0.08
N ARG A 59 -2.25 6.36 1.19
CA ARG A 59 -3.61 6.42 1.73
C ARG A 59 -4.59 7.02 0.75
N GLN A 60 -4.22 8.11 0.08
CA GLN A 60 -5.08 8.74 -0.91
C GLN A 60 -5.38 7.81 -2.10
N VAL A 61 -4.37 7.13 -2.65
CA VAL A 61 -4.55 6.19 -3.77
C VAL A 61 -5.30 4.93 -3.33
N ALA A 62 -5.11 4.48 -2.09
CA ALA A 62 -5.85 3.35 -1.52
C ALA A 62 -7.34 3.67 -1.34
N LEU A 63 -7.66 4.93 -1.00
CA LEU A 63 -9.02 5.41 -0.78
C LEU A 63 -9.74 5.76 -2.10
N LEU A 64 -9.09 6.50 -2.98
CA LEU A 64 -9.71 7.10 -4.17
C LEU A 64 -9.38 6.36 -5.47
N GLY A 65 -8.40 5.44 -5.44
CA GLY A 65 -7.82 4.88 -6.65
C GLY A 65 -6.92 5.88 -7.38
N ILE A 66 -6.58 5.54 -8.61
CA ILE A 66 -5.91 6.48 -9.52
C ILE A 66 -6.98 7.22 -10.31
N THR A 67 -7.14 8.50 -10.01
CA THR A 67 -7.78 9.44 -10.92
C THR A 67 -6.76 9.79 -12.00
N GLY A 68 -6.95 9.23 -13.20
CA GLY A 68 -6.19 9.59 -14.40
C GLY A 68 -6.55 10.98 -14.92
#